data_AF-A0A979GEC8-F1
#
_entry.id   AF-A0A979GEC8-F1
#
_cell.length_a   1.000
_cell.length_b   1.000
_cell.length_c   1.000
_cell.angle_alpha   90.00
_cell.angle_beta   90.00
_cell.angle_gamma   90.00
#
_symmetry.space_group_name_H-M   'P 1'
#
loop_
_entity.id
_entity.type
_entity.pdbx_description
1 polymer ?
#
loop_
_entity_poly.entity_id
_entity_poly.type
_entity_poly.pdbx_seq_one_letter_code
_entity_poly.pdbx_strand_id
1 'polypeptide(L)'
;MGLKKIVMLTFWVGFVAGCTPLHPSDCHKTTATGSCSSGRWDDQDEWGAQARGIRAAINAKLDEPHNWKGKKCRLHMEFSQDGTALKISTSNGDKAYCEAIKSAAHKAKFPAFNNPEVYRDFQKSGFDMRG
;
A
#
# COMPACT_ATOMS: atom_id res chain seq x y z
N MET A 1 26.74 32.46 -64.22
CA MET A 1 26.54 32.61 -62.77
C MET A 1 25.05 32.61 -62.46
N GLY A 2 24.55 31.54 -61.85
CA GLY A 2 23.19 31.48 -61.35
C GLY A 2 22.97 30.18 -60.62
N LEU A 3 22.69 30.23 -59.32
CA LEU A 3 21.39 29.82 -58.80
C LEU A 3 21.24 30.32 -57.36
N LYS A 4 20.02 30.76 -57.09
CA LYS A 4 19.55 31.45 -55.89
C LYS A 4 19.60 30.56 -54.65
N LYS A 5 19.82 31.24 -53.53
CA LYS A 5 19.83 30.79 -52.14
C LYS A 5 18.68 29.82 -51.81
N ILE A 6 19.01 28.61 -51.38
CA ILE A 6 18.06 27.68 -50.77
C ILE A 6 17.97 28.06 -49.28
N VAL A 7 16.87 28.72 -48.92
CA VAL A 7 16.53 28.98 -47.52
C VAL A 7 15.93 27.68 -46.96
N MET A 8 16.73 26.94 -46.19
CA MET A 8 16.24 25.86 -45.32
C MET A 8 15.40 26.50 -44.21
N LEU A 9 14.09 26.33 -44.28
CA LEU A 9 13.16 26.73 -43.22
C LEU A 9 12.92 25.50 -42.33
N THR A 10 13.76 25.36 -41.30
CA THR A 10 13.65 24.31 -40.31
C THR A 10 12.57 24.70 -39.29
N PHE A 11 11.33 24.27 -39.52
CA PHE A 11 10.28 24.37 -38.50
C PHE A 11 10.52 23.32 -37.41
N TRP A 12 11.17 23.73 -36.32
CA TRP A 12 11.12 23.01 -35.06
C TRP A 12 9.71 23.16 -34.47
N VAL A 13 8.81 22.25 -34.83
CA VAL A 13 7.56 22.08 -34.07
C VAL A 13 7.94 21.33 -32.79
N GLY A 14 8.33 22.09 -31.77
CA GLY A 14 8.49 21.58 -30.42
C GLY A 14 7.13 21.19 -29.86
N PHE A 15 6.71 19.94 -30.04
CA PHE A 15 5.65 19.36 -29.24
C PHE A 15 6.21 19.19 -27.82
N VAL A 16 6.06 20.22 -26.99
CA VAL A 16 6.22 20.05 -25.55
C VAL A 16 4.99 19.27 -25.10
N ALA A 17 5.05 17.95 -25.23
CA ALA A 17 4.14 17.09 -24.50
C ALA A 17 4.43 17.34 -23.02
N GLY A 18 3.70 18.29 -22.42
CA GLY A 18 3.73 18.51 -21.00
C GLY A 18 3.31 17.21 -20.35
N CYS A 19 4.26 16.44 -19.83
CA CYS A 19 3.97 15.34 -18.94
C CYS A 19 3.49 15.95 -17.63
N THR A 20 2.19 16.30 -17.56
CA THR A 20 1.55 16.48 -16.26
C THR A 20 1.74 15.16 -15.53
N PRO A 21 2.40 15.14 -14.36
CA PRO A 21 2.52 13.91 -13.60
C PRO A 21 1.10 13.39 -13.36
N LEU A 22 0.78 12.19 -13.85
CA LEU A 22 -0.45 11.45 -13.55
C LEU A 22 -0.46 10.97 -12.09
N HIS A 23 0.18 11.71 -11.19
CA HIS A 23 0.25 11.39 -9.78
C HIS A 23 -0.92 12.08 -9.09
N PRO A 24 -1.99 11.36 -8.68
CA PRO A 24 -2.94 11.94 -7.75
C PRO A 24 -2.14 12.36 -6.51
N SER A 25 -2.22 13.65 -6.17
CA SER A 25 -1.54 14.29 -5.03
C SER A 25 -1.83 13.63 -3.67
N ASP A 26 -2.76 12.67 -3.63
CA ASP A 26 -3.38 12.16 -2.41
C ASP A 26 -3.08 10.68 -2.15
N CYS A 27 -2.04 10.09 -2.75
CA CYS A 27 -1.70 8.71 -2.43
C CYS A 27 -0.20 8.43 -2.33
N HIS A 28 0.15 7.65 -1.30
CA HIS A 28 1.48 7.14 -1.07
C HIS A 28 1.87 6.08 -2.11
N LYS A 29 3.01 6.31 -2.77
CA LYS A 29 3.67 5.37 -3.69
C LYS A 29 5.17 5.44 -3.47
N THR A 30 5.82 4.30 -3.25
CA THR A 30 7.28 4.21 -3.11
C THR A 30 8.01 4.00 -4.45
N THR A 31 7.28 3.74 -5.54
CA THR A 31 7.84 3.59 -6.90
C THR A 31 6.94 4.25 -7.96
N ALA A 32 7.54 4.67 -9.08
CA ALA A 32 6.82 5.32 -10.19
C ALA A 32 5.70 4.45 -10.79
N THR A 33 5.88 3.12 -10.78
CA THR A 33 4.89 2.13 -11.25
C THR A 33 4.07 1.52 -10.11
N GLY A 34 4.21 2.04 -8.88
CA GLY A 34 3.53 1.53 -7.69
C GLY A 34 2.03 1.86 -7.68
N SER A 35 1.24 0.96 -7.08
CA SER A 35 -0.17 1.22 -6.74
C SER A 35 -0.24 2.11 -5.50
N CYS A 36 -1.33 2.87 -5.37
CA CYS A 36 -1.70 3.49 -4.10
C CYS A 36 -1.91 2.41 -3.05
N SER A 37 -1.13 2.44 -1.97
CA SER A 37 -1.17 1.42 -0.92
C SER A 37 -0.98 2.05 0.43
N SER A 38 -1.57 1.47 1.46
CA SER A 38 -1.25 1.70 2.86
C SER A 38 0.10 1.07 3.24
N GLY A 39 1.15 1.36 2.46
CA GLY A 39 2.47 0.76 2.62
C GLY A 39 2.57 -0.71 2.23
N ARG A 40 3.80 -1.14 1.96
CA ARG A 40 4.23 -2.51 1.75
C ARG A 40 5.08 -2.96 2.92
N TRP A 41 5.20 -4.28 3.10
CA TRP A 41 6.00 -4.84 4.21
C TRP A 41 7.48 -4.47 4.14
N ASP A 42 7.99 -4.21 2.93
CA ASP A 42 9.38 -3.87 2.61
C ASP A 42 9.64 -2.35 2.47
N ASP A 43 8.61 -1.50 2.53
CA ASP A 43 8.81 -0.05 2.48
C ASP A 43 9.58 0.44 3.72
N GLN A 44 10.61 1.27 3.54
CA GLN A 44 11.46 1.73 4.64
C GLN A 44 10.96 3.03 5.31
N ASP A 45 9.82 3.54 4.87
CA ASP A 45 9.20 4.76 5.36
C ASP A 45 8.17 4.50 6.48
N GLU A 46 7.46 5.57 6.87
CA GLU A 46 6.46 5.52 7.93
C GLU A 46 5.26 4.61 7.59
N TRP A 47 4.84 4.54 6.32
CA TRP A 47 3.77 3.65 5.88
C TRP A 47 4.20 2.19 6.02
N GLY A 48 5.42 1.86 5.58
CA GLY A 48 5.99 0.52 5.79
C GLY A 48 6.16 0.17 7.26
N ALA A 49 6.58 1.12 8.09
CA ALA A 49 6.68 0.93 9.53
C ALA A 49 5.30 0.64 10.17
N GLN A 50 4.28 1.40 9.81
CA GLN A 50 2.91 1.21 10.28
C GLN A 50 2.33 -0.15 9.84
N ALA A 51 2.54 -0.51 8.57
CA ALA A 51 2.15 -1.79 8.01
C ALA A 51 2.80 -2.95 8.80
N ARG A 52 4.12 -2.90 8.99
CA ARG A 52 4.84 -3.91 9.78
C ARG A 52 4.36 -3.98 11.23
N GLY A 53 4.07 -2.83 11.86
CA GLY A 53 3.52 -2.77 13.21
C GLY A 53 2.17 -3.50 13.33
N ILE A 54 1.27 -3.26 12.38
CA ILE A 54 -0.02 -3.96 12.30
C ILE A 54 0.19 -5.47 12.12
N ARG A 55 1.03 -5.88 11.16
CA ARG A 55 1.33 -7.30 10.91
C ARG A 55 1.93 -7.98 12.15
N ALA A 56 2.87 -7.33 12.83
CA ALA A 56 3.50 -7.85 14.04
C ALA A 56 2.48 -8.03 15.17
N ALA A 57 1.57 -7.06 15.36
CA ALA A 57 0.52 -7.14 16.37
C ALA A 57 -0.42 -8.34 16.15
N ILE A 58 -0.78 -8.63 14.90
CA ILE A 58 -1.61 -9.79 14.55
C ILE A 58 -0.83 -11.08 14.79
N ASN A 59 0.39 -11.18 14.26
CA ASN A 59 1.20 -12.38 14.36
C ASN A 59 1.53 -12.74 15.82
N ALA A 60 1.66 -11.75 16.72
CA ALA A 60 1.85 -11.97 18.15
C ALA A 60 0.63 -12.59 18.86
N LYS A 61 -0.54 -12.61 18.21
CA LYS A 61 -1.79 -13.22 18.70
C LYS A 61 -2.19 -14.47 17.93
N LEU A 62 -1.36 -14.91 16.99
CA LEU A 62 -1.61 -16.09 16.18
C LEU A 62 -1.07 -17.33 16.90
N ASP A 63 -1.97 -18.26 17.20
CA ASP A 63 -1.60 -19.52 17.82
C ASP A 63 -0.89 -20.42 16.80
N GLU A 64 0.11 -21.19 17.27
CA GLU A 64 0.84 -22.19 16.48
C GLU A 64 1.38 -21.65 15.13
N PRO A 65 2.22 -20.59 15.12
CA PRO A 65 2.64 -19.90 13.89
C PRO A 65 3.24 -20.84 12.83
N HIS A 66 3.93 -21.90 13.24
CA HIS A 66 4.55 -22.88 12.36
C HIS A 66 3.54 -23.67 11.50
N ASN A 67 2.30 -23.82 11.96
CA ASN A 67 1.24 -24.57 11.26
C ASN A 67 0.70 -23.84 10.03
N TRP A 68 1.01 -22.54 9.91
CA TRP A 68 0.48 -21.69 8.85
C TRP A 68 1.43 -21.50 7.67
N LYS A 69 2.59 -22.17 7.68
CA LYS A 69 3.62 -22.03 6.64
C LYS A 69 3.05 -22.20 5.23
N GLY A 70 3.23 -21.18 4.40
CA GLY A 70 2.78 -21.19 3.00
C GLY A 70 1.27 -20.93 2.82
N LYS A 71 0.51 -20.79 3.89
CA LYS A 71 -0.89 -20.34 3.85
C LYS A 71 -0.94 -18.84 3.60
N LYS A 72 -2.03 -18.41 2.95
CA LYS A 72 -2.27 -17.01 2.59
C LYS A 72 -3.68 -16.62 2.98
N CYS A 73 -3.87 -15.39 3.42
CA CYS A 73 -5.17 -14.81 3.67
C CYS A 73 -5.20 -13.33 3.28
N ARG A 74 -6.28 -12.91 2.62
CA ARG A 74 -6.62 -11.50 2.42
C ARG A 74 -7.42 -11.00 3.61
N LEU A 75 -6.81 -10.14 4.41
CA LEU A 75 -7.43 -9.45 5.54
C LEU A 75 -7.86 -8.05 5.12
N HIS A 76 -9.02 -7.59 5.56
CA HIS A 76 -9.51 -6.23 5.39
C HIS A 76 -9.81 -5.63 6.76
N MET A 77 -9.37 -4.40 6.96
CA MET A 77 -9.47 -3.69 8.23
C MET A 77 -9.90 -2.25 8.02
N GLU A 78 -10.71 -1.77 8.94
CA GLU A 78 -10.99 -0.34 9.08
C GLU A 78 -10.50 0.12 10.46
N PHE A 79 -9.84 1.28 10.51
CA PHE A 79 -9.22 1.79 11.73
C PHE A 79 -9.73 3.18 12.09
N SER A 80 -9.77 3.44 13.40
CA SER A 80 -9.72 4.81 13.92
C SER A 80 -8.28 5.28 14.10
N GLN A 81 -8.07 6.59 14.25
CA GLN A 81 -6.73 7.19 14.29
C GLN A 81 -5.89 6.72 15.48
N ASP A 82 -6.49 6.31 16.60
CA ASP A 82 -5.77 5.78 17.75
C ASP A 82 -5.27 4.33 17.58
N GLY A 83 -5.56 3.71 16.43
CA GLY A 83 -5.21 2.32 16.12
C GLY A 83 -6.33 1.31 16.42
N THR A 84 -7.47 1.72 17.00
CA THR A 84 -8.59 0.81 17.25
C THR A 84 -9.15 0.28 15.93
N ALA A 85 -9.25 -1.05 15.81
CA ALA A 85 -9.86 -1.70 14.66
C ALA A 85 -11.39 -1.66 14.79
N LEU A 86 -12.02 -0.96 13.85
CA LEU A 86 -13.48 -0.76 13.79
C LEU A 86 -14.18 -1.90 13.05
N LYS A 87 -13.53 -2.45 12.02
CA LYS A 87 -14.05 -3.56 11.24
C LYS A 87 -12.91 -4.49 10.84
N ILE A 88 -13.17 -5.79 10.92
CA ILE A 88 -12.22 -6.85 10.54
C ILE A 88 -12.99 -7.89 9.73
N SER A 89 -12.55 -8.14 8.50
CA SER A 89 -13.08 -9.20 7.67
C SER A 89 -11.97 -9.86 6.85
N THR A 90 -12.22 -11.08 6.40
CA THR A 90 -11.32 -11.81 5.51
C THR A 90 -12.07 -12.19 4.25
N SER A 91 -11.34 -12.43 3.16
CA SER A 91 -11.93 -12.93 1.92
C SER A 91 -11.14 -14.10 1.36
N ASN A 92 -10.27 -13.84 0.39
CA ASN A 92 -9.56 -14.88 -0.36
C ASN A 92 -8.46 -15.52 0.49
N GLY A 93 -8.30 -16.83 0.42
CA GLY A 93 -7.20 -17.53 1.10
C GLY A 93 -7.57 -18.91 1.62
N ASP A 94 -6.67 -19.48 2.42
CA ASP A 94 -6.93 -20.70 3.19
C ASP A 94 -7.92 -20.39 4.32
N LYS A 95 -9.04 -21.12 4.37
CA LYS A 95 -10.14 -20.83 5.28
C LYS A 95 -9.72 -20.89 6.75
N ALA A 96 -8.98 -21.92 7.15
CA ALA A 96 -8.55 -22.09 8.54
C ALA A 96 -7.57 -20.99 8.95
N TYR A 97 -6.62 -20.68 8.07
CA TYR A 97 -5.68 -19.59 8.31
C TYR A 97 -6.37 -18.22 8.36
N CYS A 98 -7.35 -17.98 7.50
CA CYS A 98 -8.12 -16.74 7.53
C CYS A 98 -8.93 -16.57 8.81
N GLU A 99 -9.56 -17.63 9.33
CA GLU A 99 -10.24 -17.58 10.63
C GLU A 99 -9.25 -17.33 11.77
N ALA A 100 -8.08 -17.98 11.73
CA ALA A 100 -7.03 -17.77 12.72
C ALA A 100 -6.51 -16.32 12.71
N ILE A 101 -6.25 -15.75 11.52
CA ILE A 101 -5.83 -14.36 11.34
C ILE A 101 -6.91 -13.39 11.81
N LYS A 102 -8.18 -13.64 11.48
CA LYS A 102 -9.31 -12.80 11.93
C LYS A 102 -9.41 -12.80 13.45
N SER A 103 -9.35 -13.98 14.07
CA SER A 103 -9.34 -14.13 15.53
C SER A 103 -8.16 -13.42 16.19
N ALA A 104 -6.96 -13.59 15.64
CA ALA A 104 -5.75 -12.91 16.11
C ALA A 104 -5.86 -11.39 15.99
N ALA A 105 -6.39 -10.88 14.88
CA ALA A 105 -6.59 -9.45 14.67
C ALA A 105 -7.62 -8.84 15.65
N HIS A 106 -8.68 -9.57 16.01
CA HIS A 106 -9.61 -9.13 17.07
C HIS A 106 -8.96 -9.04 18.46
N LYS A 107 -7.92 -9.85 18.73
CA LYS A 107 -7.19 -9.85 20.02
C LYS A 107 -6.00 -8.88 20.03
N ALA A 108 -5.62 -8.33 18.87
CA ALA A 108 -4.44 -7.50 18.72
C ALA A 108 -4.68 -6.07 19.20
N LYS A 109 -3.59 -5.41 19.61
CA LYS A 109 -3.54 -3.96 19.86
C LYS A 109 -2.64 -3.36 18.80
N PHE A 110 -3.18 -2.44 18.01
CA PHE A 110 -2.46 -1.85 16.88
C PHE A 110 -1.82 -0.51 17.28
N PRO A 111 -0.71 -0.11 16.65
CA PRO A 111 -0.12 1.20 16.87
C PRO A 111 -1.05 2.31 16.38
N ALA A 112 -1.07 3.43 17.11
CA ALA A 112 -1.77 4.63 16.70
C ALA A 112 -1.16 5.25 15.45
N PHE A 113 -1.97 5.99 14.70
CA PHE A 113 -1.54 6.73 13.51
C PHE A 113 -1.22 8.18 13.88
N ASN A 114 0.05 8.47 14.14
CA ASN A 114 0.50 9.81 14.53
C ASN A 114 0.56 10.78 13.34
N ASN A 115 0.78 10.26 12.14
CA ASN A 115 0.76 11.01 10.89
C ASN A 115 -0.64 10.94 10.23
N PRO A 116 -1.32 12.07 10.00
CA PRO A 116 -2.64 12.12 9.37
C PRO A 116 -2.68 11.53 7.94
N GLU A 117 -1.60 11.65 7.16
CA GLU A 117 -1.55 11.11 5.80
C GLU A 117 -1.44 9.58 5.83
N VAL A 118 -0.63 9.05 6.73
CA VAL A 118 -0.56 7.61 6.99
C VAL A 118 -1.93 7.11 7.46
N TYR A 119 -2.59 7.82 8.39
CA TYR A 119 -3.93 7.46 8.83
C TYR A 119 -4.93 7.42 7.65
N ARG A 120 -4.98 8.47 6.83
CA ARG A 120 -5.89 8.57 5.67
C ARG A 120 -5.75 7.34 4.77
N ASP A 121 -4.53 6.95 4.47
CA ASP A 121 -4.26 5.83 3.56
C ASP A 121 -4.56 4.48 4.23
N PHE A 122 -4.46 4.39 5.56
CA PHE A 122 -4.73 3.17 6.32
C PHE A 122 -6.18 3.01 6.79
N GLN A 123 -6.99 4.08 6.81
CA GLN A 123 -8.33 4.10 7.40
C GLN A 123 -9.20 2.93 6.93
N LYS A 124 -9.07 2.56 5.65
CA LYS A 124 -9.61 1.31 5.09
C LYS A 124 -8.52 0.62 4.29
N SER A 125 -8.03 -0.48 4.82
CA SER A 125 -6.87 -1.18 4.27
C SER A 125 -7.10 -2.65 4.16
N GLY A 126 -6.41 -3.28 3.22
CA GLY A 126 -6.31 -4.72 3.23
C GLY A 126 -4.89 -5.20 3.13
N PHE A 127 -4.62 -6.29 3.83
CA PHE A 127 -3.31 -6.88 4.01
C PHE A 127 -3.27 -8.29 3.46
N ASP A 128 -2.19 -8.59 2.73
CA ASP A 128 -1.90 -9.95 2.27
C ASP A 128 -1.07 -10.67 3.32
N MET A 129 -1.75 -11.42 4.18
CA MET A 129 -1.15 -12.17 5.28
C MET A 129 -0.57 -13.47 4.74
N ARG A 130 0.63 -13.81 5.22
CA ARG A 130 1.38 -15.02 4.86
C ARG A 130 1.96 -15.65 6.12
N GLY A 131 1.72 -16.95 6.29
CA GLY A 131 2.29 -17.78 7.34
C GLY A 131 3.60 -18.45 6.94
#